data_AF-A0A3D0TND8-F1
#
_entry.id   AF-A0A3D0TND8-F1
#
_cell.length_a   1.000
_cell.length_b   1.000
_cell.length_c   1.000
_cell.angle_alpha   90.00
_cell.angle_beta   90.00
_cell.angle_gamma   90.00
#
_symmetry.space_group_name_H-M   'P 1'
#
loop_
_entity.id
_entity.type
_entity.pdbx_description
1 polymer ?
#
loop_
_entity_poly.entity_id
_entity_poly.type
_entity_poly.pdbx_seq_one_letter_code
_entity_poly.pdbx_strand_id
1 'polypeptide(L)'
;MAAARALSGAGTTATTAVLCGLAAAVAVATVGLRAGLAPVLAFGWGGALLSVIDARTRLLPNRVLCPAAAVGVVLSGAAATVDSASAAGVAARLAGCALGALLGWGLMHLVWRIAGGLGYGDVRLGGYIGLHLGYL
;
A
#
# COMPACT_ATOMS: atom_id res chain seq x y z
N MET A 1 2.07 -2.19 38.35
CA MET A 1 2.46 -1.75 36.98
C MET A 1 2.04 -2.71 35.86
N ALA A 2 1.96 -4.04 36.06
CA ALA A 2 1.51 -4.98 35.02
C ALA A 2 0.03 -4.83 34.60
N ALA A 3 -0.89 -4.61 35.56
CA ALA A 3 -2.32 -4.44 35.28
C ALA A 3 -2.66 -3.15 34.48
N ALA A 4 -1.90 -2.07 34.69
CA ALA A 4 -2.07 -0.81 33.94
C ALA A 4 -1.63 -0.94 32.47
N ARG A 5 -0.58 -1.75 32.19
CA ARG A 5 -0.15 -2.10 30.82
C ARG A 5 -1.15 -3.00 30.09
N ALA A 6 -1.84 -3.88 30.82
CA ALA A 6 -2.88 -4.75 30.25
C ALA A 6 -4.13 -3.95 29.83
N LEU A 7 -4.54 -2.98 30.65
CA LEU A 7 -5.66 -2.07 30.34
C LEU A 7 -5.33 -1.11 29.18
N SER A 8 -4.09 -0.61 29.08
CA SER A 8 -3.64 0.16 27.90
C SER A 8 -3.55 -0.71 26.64
N GLY A 9 -3.18 -1.98 26.79
CA GLY A 9 -3.11 -2.96 25.71
C GLY A 9 -4.48 -3.27 25.10
N ALA A 10 -5.49 -3.51 25.96
CA ALA A 10 -6.86 -3.83 25.53
C ALA A 10 -7.52 -2.68 24.77
N GLY A 11 -7.37 -1.43 25.26
CA GLY A 11 -7.89 -0.24 24.58
C GLY A 11 -7.22 0.04 23.23
N THR A 12 -5.91 -0.23 23.13
CA THR A 12 -5.17 -0.11 21.86
C THR A 12 -5.63 -1.17 20.87
N THR A 13 -5.81 -2.43 21.28
CA THR A 13 -6.30 -3.50 20.38
C THR A 13 -7.72 -3.27 19.88
N ALA A 14 -8.63 -2.79 20.73
CA ALA A 14 -9.99 -2.46 20.32
C ALA A 14 -10.01 -1.30 19.31
N THR A 15 -9.21 -0.25 19.56
CA THR A 15 -9.09 0.89 18.66
C THR A 15 -8.49 0.47 17.32
N THR A 16 -7.41 -0.33 17.31
CA THR A 16 -6.82 -0.86 16.07
C THR A 16 -7.81 -1.72 15.30
N ALA A 17 -8.56 -2.60 15.97
CA ALA A 17 -9.57 -3.43 15.32
C ALA A 17 -10.67 -2.58 14.67
N VAL A 18 -11.16 -1.54 15.35
CA VAL A 18 -12.15 -0.60 14.80
C VAL A 18 -11.58 0.14 13.58
N LEU A 19 -10.34 0.65 13.65
CA LEU A 19 -9.72 1.35 12.52
C LEU A 19 -9.49 0.42 11.32
N CYS A 20 -9.02 -0.80 11.54
CA CYS A 20 -8.88 -1.80 10.49
C CYS A 20 -10.25 -2.17 9.88
N GLY A 21 -11.28 -2.33 10.71
CA GLY A 21 -12.65 -2.60 10.26
C GLY A 21 -13.22 -1.46 9.43
N LEU A 22 -13.04 -0.21 9.86
CA LEU A 22 -13.46 0.97 9.09
C LEU A 22 -12.70 1.09 7.78
N ALA A 23 -11.38 0.89 7.77
CA ALA A 23 -10.58 0.92 6.54
C ALA A 23 -11.04 -0.17 5.55
N ALA A 24 -11.32 -1.39 6.04
CA ALA A 24 -11.87 -2.46 5.21
C ALA A 24 -13.27 -2.12 4.69
N ALA A 25 -14.13 -1.54 5.52
CA ALA A 25 -15.46 -1.09 5.11
C ALA A 25 -15.40 -0.01 4.03
N VAL A 26 -14.50 0.97 4.17
CA VAL A 26 -14.26 2.02 3.15
C VAL A 26 -13.70 1.41 1.87
N ALA A 27 -12.79 0.44 1.95
CA ALA A 27 -12.27 -0.25 0.77
C ALA A 27 -13.40 -1.00 0.03
N VAL A 28 -14.25 -1.72 0.76
CA VAL A 28 -15.41 -2.40 0.18
C VAL A 28 -16.42 -1.40 -0.38
N ALA A 29 -16.65 -0.26 0.27
CA ALA A 29 -17.60 0.75 -0.20
C ALA A 29 -17.13 1.48 -1.46
N THR A 30 -15.82 1.73 -1.60
CA THR A 30 -15.26 2.46 -2.75
C THR A 30 -14.96 1.55 -3.94
N VAL A 31 -14.45 0.34 -3.67
CA VAL A 31 -14.06 -0.61 -4.71
C VAL A 31 -15.22 -1.55 -5.04
N GLY A 32 -16.05 -1.91 -4.08
CA GLY A 32 -17.03 -2.99 -4.22
C GLY A 32 -16.38 -4.37 -4.07
N LEU A 33 -17.21 -5.42 -4.15
CA LEU A 33 -16.79 -6.82 -4.11
C LEU A 33 -16.30 -7.29 -5.50
N ARG A 34 -15.33 -6.58 -6.07
CA ARG A 34 -14.68 -6.91 -7.35
C ARG A 34 -13.26 -7.43 -7.15
N ALA A 35 -12.65 -8.01 -8.19
CA ALA A 35 -11.29 -8.52 -8.09
C ALA A 35 -10.30 -7.40 -7.71
N GLY A 36 -10.60 -6.15 -8.06
CA GLY A 36 -9.86 -4.97 -7.63
C GLY A 36 -9.78 -4.74 -6.11
N LEU A 37 -10.55 -5.43 -5.28
CA LEU A 37 -10.39 -5.37 -3.83
C LEU A 37 -9.09 -6.05 -3.37
N ALA A 38 -8.66 -7.10 -4.06
CA ALA A 38 -7.45 -7.86 -3.70
C ALA A 38 -6.17 -6.99 -3.67
N PRO A 39 -5.83 -6.19 -4.71
CA PRO A 39 -4.66 -5.32 -4.65
C PRO A 39 -4.76 -4.23 -3.57
N VAL A 40 -5.97 -3.77 -3.21
CA VAL A 40 -6.17 -2.80 -2.12
C VAL A 40 -5.93 -3.42 -0.76
N LEU A 41 -6.40 -4.65 -0.53
CA LEU A 41 -6.12 -5.39 0.70
C LEU A 41 -4.63 -5.71 0.83
N ALA A 42 -3.97 -6.09 -0.26
CA ALA A 42 -2.52 -6.31 -0.28
C ALA A 42 -1.75 -5.02 0.01
N PHE A 43 -2.18 -3.88 -0.55
CA PHE A 43 -1.63 -2.57 -0.22
C PHE A 43 -1.75 -2.26 1.27
N GLY A 44 -2.95 -2.40 1.84
CA GLY A 44 -3.21 -2.14 3.25
C GLY A 44 -2.37 -3.02 4.17
N TRP A 45 -2.28 -4.32 3.87
CA TRP A 45 -1.45 -5.27 4.62
C TRP A 45 0.04 -4.92 4.53
N GLY A 46 0.57 -4.74 3.32
CA GLY A 46 1.98 -4.42 3.09
C GLY A 46 2.37 -3.07 3.68
N GLY A 47 1.50 -2.07 3.55
CA GLY A 47 1.65 -0.76 4.17
C GLY A 47 1.70 -0.85 5.69
N ALA A 48 0.75 -1.55 6.32
CA ALA A 48 0.74 -1.74 7.77
C ALA A 48 2.01 -2.45 8.28
N LEU A 49 2.45 -3.52 7.59
CA LEU A 49 3.68 -4.23 7.94
C LEU A 49 4.91 -3.31 7.84
N LEU A 50 5.03 -2.58 6.74
CA LEU A 50 6.12 -1.63 6.52
C LEU A 50 6.11 -0.49 7.55
N SER A 51 4.94 0.04 7.90
CA SER A 51 4.79 1.08 8.93
C SER A 51 5.21 0.58 10.32
N VAL A 52 4.88 -0.67 10.67
CA VAL A 52 5.32 -1.26 11.95
C VAL A 52 6.83 -1.42 11.98
N ILE A 53 7.43 -1.88 10.89
CA ILE A 53 8.89 -2.02 10.79
C ILE A 53 9.54 -0.64 10.86
N ASP A 54 9.06 0.31 10.06
CA ASP A 54 9.58 1.67 10.02
C ASP A 54 9.51 2.37 11.38
N ALA A 55 8.39 2.23 12.09
CA ALA A 55 8.24 2.78 13.44
C ALA A 55 9.26 2.20 14.45
N ARG A 56 9.71 0.95 14.26
CA ARG A 56 10.65 0.27 15.15
C ARG A 56 12.11 0.48 14.76
N THR A 57 12.42 0.45 13.48
CA THR A 57 13.79 0.42 12.97
C THR A 57 14.19 1.70 12.24
N ARG A 58 13.25 2.62 11.99
CA ARG A 58 13.46 3.85 11.20
C ARG A 58 14.10 3.58 9.85
N LEU A 59 13.78 2.42 9.28
CA LEU A 59 14.38 1.86 8.08
C LEU A 59 13.30 1.14 7.30
N LEU A 60 13.33 1.31 5.98
CA LEU A 60 12.43 0.64 5.06
C LEU A 60 13.16 -0.50 4.32
N PRO A 61 13.07 -1.75 4.80
CA PRO A 61 13.86 -2.84 4.24
C PRO A 61 13.34 -3.28 2.87
N ASN A 62 14.25 -3.29 1.88
CA ASN A 62 13.97 -3.79 0.53
C ASN A 62 13.48 -5.25 0.52
N ARG A 63 13.92 -6.03 1.52
CA ARG A 63 13.53 -7.43 1.71
C ARG A 63 12.03 -7.62 1.94
N VAL A 64 11.33 -6.55 2.34
CA VAL A 64 9.88 -6.54 2.55
C VAL A 64 9.18 -5.72 1.47
N LEU A 65 9.73 -4.56 1.14
CA LEU A 65 9.13 -3.67 0.13
C LEU A 65 9.10 -4.30 -1.27
N CYS A 66 10.18 -4.96 -1.71
CA CYS A 66 10.23 -5.56 -3.04
C CYS A 66 9.23 -6.72 -3.19
N PRO A 67 9.14 -7.68 -2.24
CA PRO A 67 8.07 -8.68 -2.28
C PRO A 67 6.67 -8.09 -2.22
N ALA A 68 6.44 -7.07 -1.38
CA ALA A 68 5.14 -6.41 -1.29
C ALA A 68 4.74 -5.77 -2.63
N ALA A 69 5.67 -5.06 -3.28
CA ALA A 69 5.45 -4.48 -4.60
C ALA A 69 5.20 -5.56 -5.66
N ALA A 70 5.94 -6.68 -5.61
CA ALA A 70 5.74 -7.80 -6.54
C ALA A 70 4.34 -8.41 -6.38
N VAL A 71 3.89 -8.64 -5.14
CA VAL A 71 2.53 -9.10 -4.84
C VAL A 71 1.50 -8.09 -5.36
N GLY A 72 1.73 -6.79 -5.15
CA GLY A 72 0.89 -5.72 -5.68
C GLY A 72 0.75 -5.77 -7.20
N VAL A 73 1.86 -5.90 -7.93
CA VAL A 73 1.85 -6.03 -9.41
C VAL A 73 1.07 -7.26 -9.86
N VAL A 74 1.33 -8.43 -9.25
CA VAL A 74 0.67 -9.69 -9.62
C VAL A 74 -0.84 -9.61 -9.38
N LEU A 75 -1.25 -9.11 -8.22
CA LEU A 75 -2.67 -8.98 -7.88
C LEU A 75 -3.37 -7.93 -8.72
N SER A 76 -2.74 -6.78 -8.98
CA SER A 76 -3.30 -5.76 -9.88
C SER A 76 -3.46 -6.29 -11.30
N GLY A 77 -2.50 -7.07 -11.80
CA GLY A 77 -2.59 -7.70 -13.12
C GLY A 77 -3.72 -8.74 -13.20
N ALA A 78 -3.80 -9.65 -12.22
CA ALA A 78 -4.87 -10.64 -12.15
C ALA A 78 -6.25 -9.98 -11.98
N ALA A 79 -6.34 -8.93 -11.17
CA ALA A 79 -7.59 -8.21 -10.98
C ALA A 79 -8.00 -7.43 -12.24
N ALA A 80 -7.05 -6.86 -12.97
CA ALA A 80 -7.32 -6.20 -14.24
C ALA A 80 -7.87 -7.19 -15.28
N THR A 81 -7.33 -8.41 -15.37
CA THR A 81 -7.83 -9.42 -16.32
C THR A 81 -9.22 -9.94 -15.97
N VAL A 82 -9.57 -10.04 -14.69
CA VAL A 82 -10.90 -10.50 -14.24
C VAL A 82 -11.96 -9.41 -14.39
N ASP A 83 -11.66 -8.17 -14.00
CA ASP A 83 -12.66 -7.10 -13.94
C ASP A 83 -12.85 -6.37 -15.29
N SER A 84 -11.94 -6.51 -16.27
CA SER A 84 -12.00 -5.79 -17.55
C SER A 84 -12.57 -6.65 -18.67
N ALA A 85 -13.57 -6.12 -19.38
CA ALA A 85 -14.23 -6.81 -20.49
C ALA A 85 -13.42 -6.84 -21.81
N SER A 86 -12.33 -6.06 -21.90
CA SER A 86 -11.53 -5.95 -23.12
C SER A 86 -10.03 -5.86 -22.82
N ALA A 87 -9.22 -6.29 -23.79
CA ALA A 87 -7.76 -6.18 -23.72
C ALA A 87 -7.29 -4.72 -23.53
N ALA A 88 -8.00 -3.76 -24.15
CA ALA A 88 -7.74 -2.34 -23.97
C ALA A 88 -7.99 -1.89 -22.52
N GLY A 89 -9.02 -2.40 -21.86
CA GLY A 89 -9.30 -2.12 -20.46
C GLY A 89 -8.23 -2.68 -19.52
N VAL A 90 -7.74 -3.89 -19.79
CA VAL A 90 -6.60 -4.48 -19.05
C VAL A 90 -5.36 -3.61 -19.21
N ALA A 91 -5.02 -3.25 -20.46
CA ALA A 91 -3.85 -2.43 -20.76
C ALA A 91 -3.94 -1.04 -20.10
N ALA A 92 -5.12 -0.41 -20.11
CA ALA A 92 -5.32 0.89 -19.47
C ALA A 92 -5.08 0.84 -17.95
N ARG A 93 -5.55 -0.20 -17.26
CA ARG A 93 -5.33 -0.35 -15.81
C ARG A 93 -3.87 -0.65 -15.47
N LEU A 94 -3.22 -1.50 -16.26
CA LEU A 94 -1.79 -1.78 -16.10
C LEU A 94 -0.93 -0.54 -16.39
N ALA A 95 -1.31 0.25 -17.40
CA ALA A 95 -0.67 1.53 -17.69
C ALA A 95 -0.88 2.53 -16.56
N GLY A 96 -2.08 2.59 -15.97
CA GLY A 96 -2.36 3.38 -14.77
C GLY A 96 -1.45 3.00 -13.60
N CYS A 97 -1.31 1.71 -13.31
CA CYS A 97 -0.40 1.19 -12.29
C CYS A 97 1.05 1.64 -12.54
N ALA A 98 1.54 1.47 -13.77
CA ALA A 98 2.91 1.83 -14.14
C ALA A 98 3.13 3.35 -14.06
N LEU A 99 2.20 4.15 -14.57
CA LEU A 99 2.26 5.61 -14.51
C LEU A 99 2.21 6.10 -13.06
N GLY A 100 1.30 5.57 -12.25
CA GLY A 100 1.21 5.90 -10.83
C GLY A 100 2.52 5.59 -10.11
N ALA A 101 3.10 4.41 -10.32
CA ALA A 101 4.39 4.04 -9.74
C ALA A 101 5.52 4.97 -10.18
N LEU A 102 5.60 5.31 -11.47
CA LEU A 102 6.60 6.22 -12.01
C LEU A 102 6.45 7.63 -11.46
N LEU A 103 5.22 8.16 -11.38
CA LEU A 103 4.93 9.49 -10.84
C LEU A 103 5.22 9.56 -9.35
N GLY A 104 4.78 8.57 -8.57
CA GLY A 104 5.03 8.51 -7.13
C GLY A 104 6.52 8.39 -6.80
N TRP A 105 7.24 7.50 -7.51
CA TRP A 105 8.69 7.39 -7.38
C TRP A 105 9.39 8.67 -7.83
N GLY A 106 9.02 9.21 -8.99
CA GLY A 106 9.66 10.38 -9.58
C GLY A 106 9.50 11.63 -8.72
N LEU A 107 8.32 11.85 -8.15
CA LEU A 107 8.05 12.95 -7.23
C LEU A 107 8.93 12.84 -5.97
N MET A 108 8.96 11.66 -5.32
CA MET A 108 9.81 11.47 -4.14
C MET A 108 11.30 11.53 -4.48
N HIS A 109 11.69 11.05 -5.66
CA HIS A 109 13.06 11.16 -6.14
C HIS A 109 13.46 12.62 -6.34
N LEU A 110 12.58 13.44 -6.89
CA LEU A 110 12.82 14.88 -7.04
C LEU A 110 13.00 15.56 -5.67
N VAL A 111 12.12 15.26 -4.71
CA VAL A 111 12.23 15.76 -3.33
C VAL A 111 13.54 15.33 -2.69
N TRP A 112 13.91 14.06 -2.83
CA TRP A 112 15.18 13.51 -2.33
C TRP A 112 16.40 14.25 -2.89
N ARG A 113 16.37 14.60 -4.19
CA ARG A 113 17.46 15.30 -4.87
C ARG A 113 17.58 16.77 -4.47
N ILE A 114 16.47 17.45 -4.23
CA ILE A 114 16.43 18.91 -3.99
C ILE A 114 16.54 19.26 -2.50
N ALA A 115 15.71 18.64 -1.66
CA ALA A 115 15.57 19.04 -0.27
C ALA A 115 16.60 18.39 0.67
N GLY A 116 17.16 17.24 0.28
CA GLY A 116 18.00 16.43 1.16
C GLY A 116 17.24 15.90 2.39
N GLY A 117 17.88 15.06 3.19
CA GLY A 117 17.31 14.55 4.46
C GLY A 117 16.26 13.43 4.34
N LEU A 118 15.72 13.17 3.15
CA LEU A 118 14.84 12.02 2.88
C LEU A 118 15.68 10.74 2.67
N GLY A 119 15.21 9.61 3.18
CA GLY A 119 15.85 8.32 2.89
C GLY A 119 15.49 7.82 1.50
N TYR A 120 16.38 7.10 0.82
CA TYR A 120 16.04 6.48 -0.47
C TYR A 120 14.94 5.39 -0.32
N GLY A 121 14.71 4.90 0.89
CA GLY A 121 13.57 4.04 1.21
C GLY A 121 12.23 4.71 0.87
N ASP A 122 12.07 5.98 1.25
CA ASP A 122 10.83 6.75 1.01
C ASP A 122 10.58 6.98 -0.49
N VAL A 123 11.65 7.10 -1.27
CA VAL A 123 11.58 7.19 -2.74
C VAL A 123 10.97 5.91 -3.33
N ARG A 124 11.39 4.75 -2.84
CA ARG A 124 10.82 3.46 -3.27
C ARG A 124 9.39 3.28 -2.76
N LEU A 125 9.09 3.76 -1.56
CA LEU A 125 7.75 3.74 -1.01
C LEU A 125 6.80 4.59 -1.85
N GLY A 126 7.24 5.76 -2.33
CA GLY A 126 6.48 6.59 -3.26
C GLY A 126 6.07 5.83 -4.52
N GLY A 127 7.00 5.04 -5.08
CA GLY A 127 6.68 4.14 -6.20
C GLY A 127 5.69 3.04 -5.85
N TYR A 128 5.83 2.42 -4.67
CA TYR A 128 4.89 1.41 -4.17
C TYR A 128 3.48 1.97 -3.97
N ILE A 129 3.35 3.14 -3.34
CA ILE A 129 2.06 3.82 -3.16
C ILE A 129 1.47 4.19 -4.52
N GLY A 130 2.30 4.77 -5.40
CA GLY A 130 1.90 5.14 -6.75
C GLY A 130 1.37 3.96 -7.56
N LEU A 131 1.99 2.78 -7.45
CA LEU A 131 1.53 1.54 -8.11
C LEU A 131 0.07 1.23 -7.76
N HIS A 132 -0.26 1.27 -6.47
CA HIS A 132 -1.60 0.94 -5.99
C HIS A 132 -2.62 2.03 -6.28
N LEU A 133 -2.22 3.30 -6.20
CA LEU A 133 -3.10 4.42 -6.55
C LEU A 133 -3.42 4.46 -8.05
N GLY A 134 -2.46 4.10 -8.90
CA GLY A 134 -2.67 4.04 -10.35
C GLY A 134 -3.59 2.90 -10.80
N TYR A 135 -3.87 1.92 -9.94
CA TYR A 135 -4.83 0.85 -10.20
C TYR A 135 -6.30 1.27 -9.99
N LEU A 136 -6.53 2.17 -9.02
CA LEU A 136 -7.85 2.63 -8.60
C LEU A 136 -8.50 3.52 -9.67
#